data_AF-A0A948RXN6-F1
#
_entry.id   AF-A0A948RXN6-F1
#
_cell.length_a   1.000
_cell.length_b   1.000
_cell.length_c   1.000
_cell.angle_alpha   90.00
_cell.angle_beta   90.00
_cell.angle_gamma   90.00
#
_symmetry.space_group_name_H-M   'P 1'
#
loop_
_entity.id
_entity.type
_entity.pdbx_description
1 polymer ?
#
loop_
_entity_poly.entity_id
_entity_poly.type
_entity_poly.pdbx_seq_one_letter_code
_entity_poly.pdbx_strand_id
1 'polypeptide(L)'
;MPRPNHLRPQMRIFLLLLFFSGCGKDSYLSESAGPTASIEFGEGIEVVTPHETVLRIFDDFTPTTHQNRPALPLRELVGEDAVVKPDLYGYRFIGTDGFYPNMPGKGYGDNTWAQLQYGYLDLADIRVDFDTERDPELRNGHNVKWLIQVQLLRSIDVQWSGGRKLATLRELDAEIIPDAYQQAGEEGLTLANVVISAAPADIVYESFLYRVLSRENESLPRLLTWEEMSATYYVLESDSVVMLEALGPTYQISEPKSIRMEAK
;
A
#
# COMPACT_ATOMS: atom_id res chain seq x y z
N MET A 1 9.00 -1.00 -71.97
CA MET A 1 8.43 -2.28 -71.47
C MET A 1 9.34 -2.84 -70.39
N PRO A 2 8.86 -2.80 -69.13
CA PRO A 2 8.85 -4.00 -68.29
C PRO A 2 7.47 -4.21 -67.64
N ARG A 3 7.11 -5.47 -67.37
CA ARG A 3 5.84 -5.87 -66.74
C ARG A 3 5.89 -5.64 -65.22
N PRO A 4 4.78 -5.27 -64.56
CA PRO A 4 4.72 -5.18 -63.10
C PRO A 4 4.53 -6.58 -62.47
N ASN A 5 5.30 -6.84 -61.43
CA ASN A 5 5.18 -8.03 -60.58
C ASN A 5 3.93 -7.92 -59.69
N HIS A 6 3.03 -8.90 -59.82
CA HIS A 6 1.93 -9.12 -58.89
C HIS A 6 2.45 -9.80 -57.62
N LEU A 7 2.45 -9.09 -56.49
CA LEU A 7 2.56 -9.68 -55.16
C LEU A 7 1.18 -10.14 -54.71
N ARG A 8 1.05 -11.43 -54.38
CA ARG A 8 -0.16 -12.04 -53.82
C ARG A 8 -0.30 -11.64 -52.35
N PRO A 9 -1.52 -11.39 -51.84
CA PRO A 9 -1.74 -11.21 -50.41
C PRO A 9 -1.72 -12.57 -49.70
N GLN A 10 -0.88 -12.70 -48.67
CA GLN A 10 -0.96 -13.82 -47.73
C GLN A 10 -2.09 -13.53 -46.73
N MET A 11 -3.16 -14.30 -46.86
CA MET A 11 -4.29 -14.33 -45.94
C MET A 11 -3.86 -15.03 -44.64
N ARG A 12 -3.70 -14.29 -43.55
CA ARG A 12 -3.50 -14.86 -42.21
C ARG A 12 -4.87 -15.15 -41.61
N ILE A 13 -5.13 -16.43 -41.36
CA ILE A 13 -6.29 -16.90 -40.61
C ILE A 13 -6.03 -16.58 -39.13
N PHE A 14 -6.80 -15.64 -38.57
CA PHE A 14 -6.89 -15.46 -37.13
C PHE A 14 -7.91 -16.48 -36.60
N LEU A 15 -7.41 -17.46 -35.83
CA LEU A 15 -8.25 -18.38 -35.07
C LEU A 15 -8.79 -17.64 -33.85
N LEU A 16 -10.06 -17.27 -33.89
CA LEU A 16 -10.79 -16.69 -32.78
C LEU A 16 -11.27 -17.86 -31.88
N LEU A 17 -10.62 -18.07 -30.74
CA LEU A 17 -11.12 -18.99 -29.71
C LEU A 17 -12.14 -18.24 -28.85
N LEU A 18 -13.41 -18.46 -29.16
CA LEU A 18 -14.55 -18.12 -28.29
C LEU A 18 -14.72 -19.23 -27.25
N PHE A 19 -14.53 -18.92 -25.98
CA PHE A 19 -15.07 -19.73 -24.89
C PHE A 19 -16.37 -19.10 -24.42
N PHE A 20 -17.48 -19.80 -24.68
CA PHE A 20 -18.74 -19.62 -23.99
C PHE A 20 -19.02 -20.85 -23.13
N SER A 21 -19.79 -20.62 -22.07
CA SER A 21 -20.46 -21.54 -21.13
C SER A 21 -19.67 -21.96 -19.86
N GLY A 22 -20.25 -21.90 -18.66
CA GLY A 22 -21.66 -21.69 -18.33
C GLY A 22 -21.95 -21.31 -16.88
N CYS A 23 -23.19 -20.88 -16.65
CA CYS A 23 -23.83 -20.89 -15.34
C CYS A 23 -23.92 -22.34 -14.85
N GLY A 24 -22.99 -22.75 -14.01
CA GLY A 24 -23.04 -23.96 -13.21
C GLY A 24 -23.30 -23.59 -11.76
N LYS A 25 -24.57 -23.53 -11.39
CA LYS A 25 -25.05 -23.59 -10.02
C LYS A 25 -24.89 -25.05 -9.55
N ASP A 26 -24.43 -25.23 -8.31
CA ASP A 26 -24.44 -26.47 -7.54
C ASP A 26 -23.38 -27.54 -7.89
N SER A 27 -22.23 -27.45 -7.21
CA SER A 27 -21.42 -28.62 -6.83
C SER A 27 -21.11 -28.51 -5.34
N TYR A 28 -21.89 -29.19 -4.52
CA TYR A 28 -21.62 -29.41 -3.10
C TYR A 28 -20.34 -30.25 -2.97
N LEU A 29 -19.24 -29.63 -2.56
CA LEU A 29 -18.10 -30.35 -1.99
C LEU A 29 -18.47 -30.75 -0.56
N SER A 30 -18.26 -32.03 -0.23
CA SER A 30 -18.53 -32.57 1.10
C SER A 30 -17.65 -31.90 2.17
N GLU A 31 -18.28 -31.47 3.27
CA GLU A 31 -17.71 -30.79 4.45
C GLU A 31 -16.63 -31.55 5.25
N SER A 32 -16.05 -32.64 4.75
CA SER A 32 -15.14 -33.49 5.55
C SER A 32 -13.71 -33.65 5.02
N ALA A 33 -13.31 -32.88 4.02
CA ALA A 33 -11.90 -32.70 3.66
C ALA A 33 -11.79 -31.39 2.89
N GLY A 34 -11.35 -30.32 3.57
CA GLY A 34 -11.06 -29.07 2.88
C GLY A 34 -10.06 -29.33 1.76
N PRO A 35 -10.27 -28.82 0.53
CA PRO A 35 -9.20 -28.84 -0.45
C PRO A 35 -8.03 -28.06 0.14
N THR A 36 -6.91 -28.75 0.37
CA THR A 36 -5.66 -28.09 0.73
C THR A 36 -5.32 -27.14 -0.42
N ALA A 37 -5.13 -25.85 -0.14
CA ALA A 37 -4.83 -24.80 -1.11
C ALA A 37 -3.55 -25.03 -1.95
N SER A 38 -2.85 -26.15 -1.74
CA SER A 38 -1.62 -26.54 -2.40
C SER A 38 -1.74 -26.80 -3.90
N ILE A 39 -2.94 -26.93 -4.46
CA ILE A 39 -3.11 -27.30 -5.88
C ILE A 39 -3.16 -26.07 -6.81
N GLU A 40 -3.48 -24.86 -6.32
CA GLU A 40 -3.60 -23.66 -7.18
C GLU A 40 -2.70 -22.46 -6.81
N PHE A 41 -2.20 -22.34 -5.57
CA PHE A 41 -1.51 -21.13 -5.10
C PHE A 41 0.01 -21.28 -4.85
N GLY A 42 0.60 -22.41 -5.23
CA GLY A 42 2.01 -22.70 -4.96
C GLY A 42 2.29 -23.00 -3.48
N GLU A 43 3.55 -22.93 -3.09
CA GLU A 43 4.02 -23.31 -1.75
C GLU A 43 3.96 -22.15 -0.73
N GLY A 44 3.61 -20.92 -1.15
CA GLY A 44 3.72 -19.74 -0.30
C GLY A 44 3.24 -18.43 -0.92
N ILE A 45 3.57 -17.31 -0.28
CA ILE A 45 3.25 -15.94 -0.73
C ILE A 45 4.53 -15.13 -0.96
N GLU A 46 4.54 -14.31 -2.00
CA GLU A 46 5.63 -13.35 -2.24
C GLU A 46 5.48 -12.11 -1.35
N VAL A 47 6.50 -11.80 -0.56
CA VAL A 47 6.63 -10.54 0.17
C VAL A 47 7.67 -9.69 -0.55
N VAL A 48 7.20 -8.64 -1.22
CA VAL A 48 8.04 -7.72 -1.99
C VAL A 48 8.39 -6.51 -1.17
N THR A 49 9.68 -6.34 -0.93
CA THR A 49 10.28 -5.26 -0.17
C THR A 49 10.95 -4.26 -1.12
N PRO A 50 11.42 -3.09 -0.63
CA PRO A 50 12.20 -2.17 -1.46
C PRO A 50 13.49 -2.78 -2.02
N HIS A 51 14.02 -3.83 -1.39
CA HIS A 51 15.34 -4.39 -1.70
C HIS A 51 15.27 -5.73 -2.42
N GLU A 52 14.25 -6.54 -2.13
CA GLU A 52 14.16 -7.90 -2.64
C GLU A 52 12.72 -8.45 -2.61
N THR A 53 12.56 -9.67 -3.13
CA THR A 53 11.33 -10.45 -3.00
C THR A 53 11.63 -11.69 -2.18
N VAL A 54 10.90 -11.89 -1.10
CA VAL A 54 11.03 -13.04 -0.21
C VAL A 54 9.82 -13.94 -0.38
N LEU A 55 10.05 -15.22 -0.71
CA LEU A 55 8.99 -16.21 -0.73
C LEU A 55 8.78 -16.75 0.70
N ARG A 56 7.56 -16.61 1.21
CA ARG A 56 7.15 -17.11 2.53
C ARG A 56 6.39 -18.41 2.35
N ILE A 57 7.05 -19.53 2.62
CA ILE A 57 6.51 -20.89 2.42
C ILE A 57 5.58 -21.23 3.58
N PHE A 58 4.37 -21.69 3.29
CA PHE A 58 3.35 -21.94 4.33
C PHE A 58 3.75 -23.01 5.33
N ASP A 59 4.49 -24.03 4.88
CA ASP A 59 4.96 -25.14 5.72
C ASP A 59 5.99 -24.70 6.78
N ASP A 60 6.60 -23.52 6.61
CA ASP A 60 7.53 -22.95 7.60
C ASP A 60 6.80 -22.33 8.81
N PHE A 61 5.48 -22.20 8.74
CA PHE A 61 4.67 -21.59 9.80
C PHE A 61 3.87 -22.64 10.55
N THR A 62 3.59 -22.36 11.83
CA THR A 62 2.63 -23.15 12.61
C THR A 62 1.27 -22.47 12.54
N PRO A 63 0.25 -23.08 11.89
CA PRO A 63 -1.06 -22.47 11.79
C PRO A 63 -1.71 -22.25 13.15
N THR A 64 -2.37 -21.11 13.30
CA THR A 64 -3.31 -20.84 14.40
C THR A 64 -4.75 -21.11 13.94
N THR A 65 -5.72 -20.79 14.78
CA THR A 65 -7.15 -20.84 14.43
C THR A 65 -7.75 -19.44 14.48
N HIS A 66 -8.40 -19.03 13.39
CA HIS A 66 -9.22 -17.82 13.32
C HIS A 66 -10.61 -18.20 12.79
N GLN A 67 -11.68 -17.77 13.45
CA GLN A 67 -13.07 -18.12 13.06
C GLN A 67 -13.29 -19.65 12.87
N ASN A 68 -12.67 -20.48 13.71
CA ASN A 68 -12.68 -21.95 13.64
C ASN A 68 -12.04 -22.54 12.37
N ARG A 69 -11.22 -21.78 11.65
CA ARG A 69 -10.48 -22.21 10.46
C ARG A 69 -8.96 -22.07 10.67
N PRO A 70 -8.14 -22.94 10.05
CA PRO A 70 -6.69 -22.78 10.07
C PRO A 70 -6.28 -21.45 9.42
N ALA A 71 -5.43 -20.70 10.11
CA ALA A 71 -5.00 -19.39 9.64
C ALA A 71 -3.55 -19.07 10.02
N LEU A 72 -2.94 -18.12 9.32
CA LEU A 72 -1.64 -17.53 9.66
C LEU A 72 -1.80 -16.06 10.05
N PRO A 73 -1.24 -15.59 11.17
CA PRO A 73 -1.22 -14.16 11.47
C PRO A 73 -0.44 -13.39 10.39
N LEU A 74 -1.00 -12.30 9.85
CA LEU A 74 -0.35 -11.56 8.76
C LEU A 74 0.99 -10.96 9.17
N ARG A 75 1.12 -10.53 10.42
CA ARG A 75 2.40 -10.02 10.95
C ARG A 75 3.50 -11.09 10.89
N GLU A 76 3.17 -12.34 11.18
CA GLU A 76 4.10 -13.47 11.09
C GLU A 76 4.40 -13.81 9.63
N LEU A 77 3.37 -13.88 8.79
CA LEU A 77 3.52 -14.14 7.35
C LEU A 77 4.46 -13.13 6.69
N VAL A 78 4.27 -11.83 6.96
CA VAL A 78 5.15 -10.78 6.43
C VAL A 78 6.54 -10.89 7.05
N GLY A 79 6.61 -11.04 8.37
CA GLY A 79 7.85 -11.18 9.14
C GLY A 79 8.49 -9.84 9.49
N GLU A 80 9.02 -9.73 10.71
CA GLU A 80 9.78 -8.56 11.18
C GLU A 80 11.11 -8.37 10.46
N ASP A 81 11.63 -9.44 9.88
CA ASP A 81 12.84 -9.50 9.07
C ASP A 81 12.65 -8.93 7.66
N ALA A 82 11.40 -8.71 7.20
CA ALA A 82 11.14 -8.23 5.84
C ALA A 82 11.68 -6.81 5.59
N VAL A 83 11.76 -5.97 6.62
CA VAL A 83 12.29 -4.61 6.46
C VAL A 83 12.80 -4.02 7.77
N VAL A 84 13.83 -3.18 7.67
CA VAL A 84 14.28 -2.35 8.78
C VAL A 84 13.27 -1.21 8.97
N LYS A 85 12.75 -1.05 10.20
CA LYS A 85 11.73 -0.03 10.57
C LYS A 85 10.37 -0.26 9.88
N PRO A 86 9.66 -1.36 10.23
CA PRO A 86 8.40 -1.74 9.60
C PRO A 86 7.30 -0.67 9.73
N ASP A 87 7.38 0.21 10.72
CA ASP A 87 6.39 1.25 10.96
C ASP A 87 6.48 2.46 10.01
N LEU A 88 7.45 2.48 9.10
CA LEU A 88 7.56 3.46 8.01
C LEU A 88 6.92 3.00 6.69
N TYR A 89 6.35 1.80 6.67
CA TYR A 89 5.82 1.16 5.46
C TYR A 89 4.32 0.91 5.56
N GLY A 90 3.67 1.01 4.40
CA GLY A 90 2.35 0.50 4.13
C GLY A 90 2.42 -0.91 3.58
N TYR A 91 1.50 -1.76 4.02
CA TYR A 91 1.41 -3.17 3.67
C TYR A 91 0.21 -3.38 2.74
N ARG A 92 0.54 -3.56 1.47
CA ARG A 92 -0.42 -3.77 0.39
C ARG A 92 -0.55 -5.26 0.11
N PHE A 93 -1.67 -5.84 0.49
CA PHE A 93 -2.03 -7.20 0.09
C PHE A 93 -2.50 -7.17 -1.37
N ILE A 94 -2.24 -8.19 -2.18
CA ILE A 94 -2.67 -8.24 -3.58
C ILE A 94 -3.20 -9.64 -3.85
N GLY A 95 -4.48 -9.71 -4.23
CA GLY A 95 -5.15 -10.93 -4.65
C GLY A 95 -4.99 -11.18 -6.15
N THR A 96 -5.44 -12.34 -6.62
CA THR A 96 -5.47 -12.68 -8.05
C THR A 96 -6.34 -11.74 -8.90
N ASP A 97 -7.32 -11.08 -8.28
CA ASP A 97 -8.16 -10.08 -8.93
C ASP A 97 -7.52 -8.68 -8.97
N GLY A 98 -6.33 -8.50 -8.40
CA GLY A 98 -5.58 -7.24 -8.36
C GLY A 98 -5.88 -6.38 -7.14
N PHE A 99 -5.26 -5.21 -7.08
CA PHE A 99 -5.36 -4.26 -5.95
C PHE A 99 -6.46 -3.20 -6.16
N TYR A 100 -7.31 -2.98 -5.16
CA TYR A 100 -8.42 -2.04 -5.23
C TYR A 100 -8.46 -1.10 -4.02
N PRO A 101 -7.70 0.02 -4.00
CA PRO A 101 -7.55 0.84 -2.80
C PRO A 101 -8.81 1.64 -2.41
N ASN A 102 -9.70 1.92 -3.36
CA ASN A 102 -10.75 2.94 -3.18
C ASN A 102 -12.13 2.50 -3.70
N MET A 103 -12.43 1.20 -3.77
CA MET A 103 -13.79 0.76 -4.11
C MET A 103 -14.71 0.77 -2.87
N PRO A 104 -15.79 1.58 -2.84
CA PRO A 104 -16.77 1.52 -1.76
C PRO A 104 -17.32 0.10 -1.59
N GLY A 105 -17.13 -0.49 -0.41
CA GLY A 105 -17.63 -1.83 -0.06
C GLY A 105 -16.90 -3.01 -0.71
N LYS A 106 -15.81 -2.80 -1.47
CA LYS A 106 -15.01 -3.86 -2.11
C LYS A 106 -13.50 -3.62 -2.13
N GLY A 107 -13.06 -2.41 -1.82
CA GLY A 107 -11.67 -2.04 -1.83
C GLY A 107 -11.03 -2.22 -0.47
N TYR A 108 -9.71 -2.34 -0.47
CA TYR A 108 -8.88 -2.51 0.70
C TYR A 108 -7.65 -1.61 0.55
N GLY A 109 -7.44 -0.72 1.53
CA GLY A 109 -6.31 0.19 1.55
C GLY A 109 -5.02 -0.48 2.00
N ASP A 110 -3.92 0.26 1.87
CA ASP A 110 -2.65 -0.11 2.48
C ASP A 110 -2.78 -0.09 4.01
N ASN A 111 -2.18 -1.07 4.68
CA ASN A 111 -2.31 -1.26 6.12
C ASN A 111 -1.03 -0.85 6.84
N THR A 112 -1.10 -0.54 8.12
CA THR A 112 0.09 -0.31 8.94
C THR A 112 0.63 -1.59 9.55
N TRP A 113 1.88 -1.54 9.99
CA TRP A 113 2.47 -2.60 10.81
C TRP A 113 1.65 -2.93 12.07
N ALA A 114 1.08 -1.91 12.73
CA ALA A 114 0.24 -2.10 13.90
C ALA A 114 -1.04 -2.88 13.56
N GLN A 115 -1.65 -2.58 12.42
CA GLN A 115 -2.86 -3.25 11.93
C GLN A 115 -2.64 -4.71 11.56
N LEU A 116 -1.43 -5.09 11.12
CA LEU A 116 -1.12 -6.50 10.82
C LEU A 116 -1.26 -7.44 12.02
N GLN A 117 -1.24 -6.92 13.24
CA GLN A 117 -1.49 -7.71 14.47
C GLN A 117 -2.93 -8.22 14.57
N TYR A 118 -3.85 -7.62 13.82
CA TYR A 118 -5.26 -7.98 13.80
C TYR A 118 -5.66 -8.73 12.53
N GLY A 119 -4.71 -8.96 11.62
CA GLY A 119 -4.95 -9.61 10.35
C GLY A 119 -4.55 -11.08 10.35
N TYR A 120 -5.29 -11.88 9.60
CA TYR A 120 -5.05 -13.30 9.39
C TYR A 120 -5.17 -13.66 7.89
N LEU A 121 -4.37 -14.62 7.45
CA LEU A 121 -4.55 -15.34 6.19
C LEU A 121 -5.27 -16.65 6.50
N ASP A 122 -6.52 -16.80 6.07
CA ASP A 122 -7.25 -18.06 6.08
C ASP A 122 -6.62 -19.02 5.07
N LEU A 123 -6.14 -20.17 5.54
CA LEU A 123 -5.39 -21.11 4.71
C LEU A 123 -6.28 -22.00 3.82
N ALA A 124 -7.59 -22.06 4.08
CA ALA A 124 -8.50 -22.90 3.29
C ALA A 124 -8.90 -22.24 1.95
N ASP A 125 -8.91 -20.91 1.88
CA ASP A 125 -9.21 -20.15 0.65
C ASP A 125 -8.21 -19.03 0.34
N ILE A 126 -7.07 -18.99 1.05
CA ILE A 126 -5.99 -18.00 0.90
C ILE A 126 -6.57 -16.58 0.95
N ARG A 127 -7.43 -16.34 1.94
CA ARG A 127 -8.13 -15.07 2.11
C ARG A 127 -7.53 -14.27 3.25
N VAL A 128 -7.22 -13.01 3.00
CA VAL A 128 -6.85 -12.07 4.05
C VAL A 128 -8.12 -11.56 4.71
N ASP A 129 -8.19 -11.66 6.02
CA ASP A 129 -9.26 -11.14 6.87
C ASP A 129 -8.66 -10.36 8.04
N PHE A 130 -9.37 -9.34 8.53
CA PHE A 130 -8.96 -8.58 9.72
C PHE A 130 -10.04 -8.59 10.79
N ASP A 131 -9.62 -8.59 12.05
CA ASP A 131 -10.49 -8.39 13.21
C ASP A 131 -10.89 -6.90 13.34
N THR A 132 -11.92 -6.51 12.58
CA THR A 132 -12.42 -5.12 12.49
C THR A 132 -13.11 -4.60 13.75
N GLU A 133 -13.35 -5.46 14.74
CA GLU A 133 -13.86 -5.03 16.05
C GLU A 133 -12.76 -4.32 16.86
N ARG A 134 -11.50 -4.70 16.64
CA ARG A 134 -10.33 -4.15 17.35
C ARG A 134 -9.82 -2.84 16.77
N ASP A 135 -10.00 -2.62 15.48
CA ASP A 135 -9.65 -1.37 14.80
C ASP A 135 -10.78 -0.96 13.84
N PRO A 136 -11.57 0.08 14.20
CA PRO A 136 -12.63 0.59 13.34
C PRO A 136 -12.16 1.09 11.97
N GLU A 137 -10.88 1.45 11.82
CA GLU A 137 -10.31 1.88 10.54
C GLU A 137 -10.23 0.72 9.54
N LEU A 138 -10.24 -0.53 10.03
CA LEU A 138 -10.29 -1.75 9.23
C LEU A 138 -11.71 -2.15 8.81
N ARG A 139 -12.76 -1.39 9.18
CA ARG A 139 -14.16 -1.77 8.87
C ARG A 139 -14.51 -1.71 7.38
N ASN A 140 -13.66 -1.08 6.58
CA ASN A 140 -13.83 -0.98 5.14
C ASN A 140 -13.07 -2.11 4.41
N GLY A 141 -13.70 -3.29 4.33
CA GLY A 141 -13.50 -4.20 3.20
C GLY A 141 -12.12 -4.83 2.98
N HIS A 142 -11.37 -5.18 4.03
CA HIS A 142 -10.10 -5.90 3.89
C HIS A 142 -10.25 -7.42 3.67
N ASN A 143 -11.06 -7.81 2.68
CA ASN A 143 -11.21 -9.21 2.28
C ASN A 143 -10.48 -9.43 0.96
N VAL A 144 -9.16 -9.68 1.02
CA VAL A 144 -8.38 -10.02 -0.18
C VAL A 144 -8.51 -11.51 -0.42
N LYS A 145 -9.26 -11.91 -1.45
CA LYS A 145 -9.37 -13.31 -1.83
C LYS A 145 -8.15 -13.73 -2.61
N TRP A 146 -7.69 -14.97 -2.39
CA TRP A 146 -6.63 -15.56 -3.18
C TRP A 146 -5.38 -14.67 -3.19
N LEU A 147 -4.87 -14.35 -2.00
CA LEU A 147 -3.64 -13.59 -1.83
C LEU A 147 -2.51 -14.24 -2.64
N ILE A 148 -1.81 -13.43 -3.43
CA ILE A 148 -0.62 -13.87 -4.18
C ILE A 148 0.65 -13.14 -3.74
N GLN A 149 0.49 -11.90 -3.24
CA GLN A 149 1.62 -11.04 -2.95
C GLN A 149 1.29 -10.04 -1.84
N VAL A 150 2.30 -9.67 -1.05
CA VAL A 150 2.28 -8.51 -0.17
C VAL A 150 3.40 -7.55 -0.59
N GLN A 151 3.09 -6.29 -0.86
CA GLN A 151 4.07 -5.25 -1.15
C GLN A 151 4.27 -4.33 0.04
N LEU A 152 5.52 -4.07 0.41
CA LEU A 152 5.93 -3.12 1.43
C LEU A 152 6.33 -1.82 0.74
N LEU A 153 5.57 -0.76 0.99
CA LEU A 153 5.71 0.51 0.29
C LEU A 153 6.02 1.62 1.29
N ARG A 154 7.12 2.37 1.12
CA ARG A 154 7.44 3.50 2.00
C ARG A 154 6.29 4.48 1.99
N SER A 155 5.74 4.79 3.16
CA SER A 155 4.52 5.59 3.28
C SER A 155 4.54 6.55 4.45
N ILE A 156 3.89 7.70 4.32
CA ILE A 156 3.61 8.60 5.43
C ILE A 156 2.14 8.48 5.81
N ASP A 157 1.86 8.30 7.09
CA ASP A 157 0.51 8.20 7.62
C ASP A 157 -0.13 9.59 7.79
N VAL A 158 -1.15 9.90 6.99
CA VAL A 158 -1.86 11.19 7.04
C VAL A 158 -3.13 11.02 7.87
N GLN A 159 -3.25 11.77 8.95
CA GLN A 159 -4.31 11.65 9.95
C GLN A 159 -5.13 12.95 10.03
N TRP A 160 -6.45 12.84 10.07
CA TRP A 160 -7.40 13.94 10.28
C TRP A 160 -8.51 13.51 11.26
N SER A 161 -9.40 14.44 11.64
CA SER A 161 -10.45 14.18 12.64
C SER A 161 -11.43 13.06 12.26
N GLY A 162 -11.58 12.81 10.96
CA GLY A 162 -12.49 11.81 10.40
C GLY A 162 -11.85 10.48 10.03
N GLY A 163 -10.53 10.33 10.19
CA GLY A 163 -9.83 9.09 9.84
C GLY A 163 -8.37 9.32 9.46
N ARG A 164 -7.80 8.33 8.78
CA ARG A 164 -6.42 8.36 8.30
C ARG A 164 -6.25 7.52 7.04
N LYS A 165 -5.17 7.79 6.31
CA LYS A 165 -4.77 7.03 5.13
C LYS A 165 -3.26 7.13 4.93
N LEU A 166 -2.66 6.04 4.47
CA LEU A 166 -1.26 6.02 4.08
C LEU A 166 -1.07 6.69 2.73
N ALA A 167 -0.15 7.65 2.66
CA ALA A 167 0.37 8.22 1.42
C ALA A 167 1.59 7.40 0.98
N THR A 168 1.47 6.63 -0.10
CA THR A 168 2.57 5.83 -0.63
C THR A 168 3.50 6.68 -1.48
N LEU A 169 4.73 6.89 -1.01
CA LEU A 169 5.61 7.94 -1.54
C LEU A 169 6.08 7.64 -2.98
N ARG A 170 6.28 6.36 -3.32
CA ARG A 170 6.70 5.95 -4.67
C ARG A 170 5.63 6.18 -5.74
N GLU A 171 4.38 6.37 -5.33
CA GLU A 171 3.26 6.62 -6.25
C GLU A 171 3.04 8.12 -6.51
N LEU A 172 3.83 8.98 -5.86
CA LEU A 172 3.78 10.42 -6.02
C LEU A 172 4.83 10.88 -7.01
N ASP A 173 4.46 11.86 -7.84
CA ASP A 173 5.40 12.48 -8.76
C ASP A 173 6.40 13.35 -7.98
N ALA A 174 7.67 12.96 -8.04
CA ALA A 174 8.76 13.71 -7.45
C ALA A 174 9.10 14.94 -8.29
N GLU A 175 9.55 16.00 -7.62
CA GLU A 175 10.07 17.21 -8.25
C GLU A 175 11.46 17.54 -7.75
N ILE A 176 12.18 18.37 -8.50
CA ILE A 176 13.52 18.82 -8.13
C ILE A 176 13.40 19.92 -7.09
N ILE A 177 14.08 19.75 -5.96
CA ILE A 177 14.09 20.72 -4.87
C ILE A 177 14.77 22.01 -5.34
N PRO A 178 14.13 23.20 -5.15
CA PRO A 178 14.68 24.47 -5.61
C PRO A 178 16.00 24.89 -4.94
N ASP A 179 16.73 25.82 -5.59
CA ASP A 179 18.02 26.36 -5.13
C ASP A 179 18.00 27.04 -3.75
N ALA A 180 16.82 27.37 -3.23
CA ALA A 180 16.66 28.04 -1.95
C ALA A 180 16.80 27.09 -0.74
N TYR A 181 16.88 25.77 -0.97
CA TYR A 181 17.02 24.74 0.07
C TYR A 181 18.44 24.18 0.11
N GLN A 182 18.85 23.61 1.24
CA GLN A 182 20.17 22.97 1.36
C GLN A 182 20.31 21.74 0.44
N GLN A 183 19.21 21.07 0.12
CA GLN A 183 19.11 19.87 -0.72
C GLN A 183 18.74 20.23 -2.17
N ALA A 184 19.06 21.44 -2.61
CA ALA A 184 18.79 21.89 -3.96
C ALA A 184 19.33 20.89 -5.01
N GLY A 185 18.50 20.55 -5.99
CA GLY A 185 18.82 19.59 -7.05
C GLY A 185 18.49 18.13 -6.74
N GLU A 186 18.17 17.78 -5.49
CA GLU A 186 17.68 16.44 -5.13
C GLU A 186 16.19 16.26 -5.50
N GLU A 187 15.74 15.00 -5.59
CA GLU A 187 14.32 14.68 -5.78
C GLU A 187 13.58 14.73 -4.44
N GLY A 188 12.44 15.43 -4.43
CA GLY A 188 11.59 15.55 -3.26
C GLY A 188 10.09 15.58 -3.60
N LEU A 189 9.30 15.44 -2.54
CA LEU A 189 7.85 15.54 -2.54
C LEU A 189 7.44 16.66 -1.62
N THR A 190 6.62 17.61 -2.07
CA THR A 190 6.05 18.58 -1.12
C THR A 190 5.17 17.86 -0.12
N LEU A 191 5.19 18.28 1.14
CA LEU A 191 4.31 17.68 2.15
C LEU A 191 2.84 17.95 1.83
N ALA A 192 2.52 19.03 1.10
CA ALA A 192 1.20 19.26 0.54
C ALA A 192 0.76 18.14 -0.41
N ASN A 193 1.62 17.71 -1.35
CA ASN A 193 1.32 16.59 -2.26
C ASN A 193 1.09 15.28 -1.51
N VAL A 194 1.90 15.03 -0.47
CA VAL A 194 1.72 13.86 0.41
C VAL A 194 0.32 13.89 1.05
N VAL A 195 -0.10 15.02 1.62
CA VAL A 195 -1.42 15.18 2.22
C VAL A 195 -2.54 15.02 1.19
N ILE A 196 -2.44 15.67 0.02
CA ILE A 196 -3.45 15.60 -1.06
C ILE A 196 -3.67 14.16 -1.52
N SER A 197 -2.60 13.36 -1.59
CA SER A 197 -2.70 11.97 -2.06
C SER A 197 -3.52 11.06 -1.14
N ALA A 198 -3.58 11.39 0.16
CA ALA A 198 -4.18 10.56 1.19
C ALA A 198 -5.51 11.11 1.72
N ALA A 199 -5.60 12.43 1.91
CA ALA A 199 -6.77 13.08 2.47
C ALA A 199 -7.94 13.11 1.47
N PRO A 200 -9.20 13.01 1.94
CA PRO A 200 -10.39 13.20 1.11
C PRO A 200 -10.38 14.53 0.33
N ALA A 201 -10.92 14.50 -0.90
CA ALA A 201 -10.91 15.65 -1.81
C ALA A 201 -11.83 16.81 -1.38
N ASP A 202 -12.74 16.57 -0.43
CA ASP A 202 -13.67 17.57 0.12
C ASP A 202 -13.09 18.34 1.32
N ILE A 203 -11.87 18.00 1.76
CA ILE A 203 -11.18 18.72 2.82
C ILE A 203 -10.71 20.10 2.32
N VAL A 204 -10.98 21.13 3.13
CA VAL A 204 -10.40 22.48 2.96
C VAL A 204 -9.08 22.55 3.71
N TYR A 205 -7.97 22.28 3.03
CA TYR A 205 -6.64 22.14 3.63
C TYR A 205 -6.20 23.37 4.44
N GLU A 206 -6.55 24.58 3.99
CA GLU A 206 -6.21 25.84 4.67
C GLU A 206 -6.91 26.01 6.02
N SER A 207 -7.91 25.19 6.36
CA SER A 207 -8.57 25.20 7.68
C SER A 207 -7.80 24.46 8.77
N PHE A 208 -6.67 23.82 8.42
CA PHE A 208 -5.85 23.04 9.33
C PHE A 208 -4.47 23.65 9.54
N LEU A 209 -3.86 23.24 10.66
CA LEU A 209 -2.44 23.30 10.91
C LEU A 209 -1.88 21.87 10.91
N TYR A 210 -0.61 21.72 10.58
CA TYR A 210 -0.02 20.42 10.28
C TYR A 210 1.12 20.11 11.22
N ARG A 211 1.05 18.95 11.87
CA ARG A 211 2.14 18.39 12.67
C ARG A 211 2.82 17.28 11.89
N VAL A 212 4.10 17.47 11.57
CA VAL A 212 4.95 16.41 11.02
C VAL A 212 5.61 15.69 12.19
N LEU A 213 5.52 14.37 12.20
CA LEU A 213 6.07 13.51 13.24
C LEU A 213 7.08 12.54 12.65
N SER A 214 8.27 12.50 13.23
CA SER A 214 9.27 11.47 12.98
C SER A 214 8.79 10.11 13.47
N ARG A 215 9.52 9.06 13.10
CA ARG A 215 9.34 7.71 13.62
C ARG A 215 9.35 7.65 15.16
N GLU A 216 10.24 8.41 15.78
CA GLU A 216 10.40 8.50 17.24
C GLU A 216 9.41 9.49 17.89
N ASN A 217 8.43 9.97 17.13
CA ASN A 217 7.42 10.97 17.53
C ASN A 217 8.00 12.34 17.88
N GLU A 218 9.20 12.67 17.38
CA GLU A 218 9.71 14.03 17.41
C GLU A 218 8.95 14.87 16.38
N SER A 219 8.66 16.13 16.70
CA SER A 219 7.96 17.03 15.80
C SER A 219 8.76 18.30 15.55
N LEU A 220 8.39 19.01 14.49
CA LEU A 220 8.83 20.39 14.33
C LEU A 220 8.40 21.19 15.57
N PRO A 221 9.13 22.25 15.97
CA PRO A 221 8.79 23.02 17.17
C PRO A 221 7.45 23.74 17.10
N ARG A 222 6.87 23.85 15.91
CA ARG A 222 5.57 24.45 15.65
C ARG A 222 4.81 23.66 14.60
N LEU A 223 3.51 23.93 14.54
CA LEU A 223 2.67 23.45 13.46
C LEU A 223 2.94 24.28 12.19
N LEU A 224 2.81 23.63 11.04
CA LEU A 224 2.91 24.25 9.73
C LEU A 224 1.54 24.70 9.25
N THR A 225 1.51 25.82 8.56
CA THR A 225 0.36 26.24 7.75
C THR A 225 0.35 25.49 6.41
N TRP A 226 -0.77 25.58 5.67
CA TRP A 226 -0.85 24.96 4.34
C TRP A 226 0.18 25.52 3.33
N GLU A 227 0.44 26.83 3.38
CA GLU A 227 1.48 27.47 2.57
C GLU A 227 2.87 26.89 2.88
N GLU A 228 3.16 26.68 4.16
CA GLU A 228 4.42 26.08 4.59
C GLU A 228 4.53 24.60 4.25
N MET A 229 3.44 23.85 4.31
CA MET A 229 3.39 22.46 3.82
C MET A 229 3.68 22.38 2.31
N SER A 230 3.27 23.40 1.55
CA SER A 230 3.53 23.51 0.10
C SER A 230 4.97 23.92 -0.20
N ALA A 231 5.65 24.54 0.77
CA ALA A 231 7.06 24.94 0.69
C ALA A 231 7.98 24.07 1.58
N THR A 232 7.54 22.88 1.96
CA THR A 232 8.33 21.93 2.76
C THR A 232 8.43 20.63 1.98
N TYR A 233 9.65 20.11 1.87
CA TYR A 233 9.94 18.93 1.07
C TYR A 233 10.26 17.73 1.95
N TYR A 234 9.70 16.57 1.60
CA TYR A 234 10.27 15.28 1.91
C TYR A 234 11.30 14.93 0.83
N VAL A 235 12.53 14.65 1.24
CA VAL A 235 13.66 14.30 0.36
C VAL A 235 13.76 12.79 0.24
N LEU A 236 13.68 12.27 -0.98
CA LEU A 236 13.56 10.82 -1.21
C LEU A 236 14.81 10.05 -0.78
N GLU A 237 16.00 10.56 -1.08
CA GLU A 237 17.27 9.87 -0.85
C GLU A 237 17.65 9.80 0.63
N SER A 238 17.43 10.89 1.36
CA SER A 238 17.81 11.02 2.77
C SER A 238 16.73 10.61 3.77
N ASP A 239 15.51 10.27 3.30
CA ASP A 239 14.32 10.02 4.14
C ASP A 239 14.14 11.12 5.18
N SER A 240 14.19 12.39 4.75
CA SER A 240 14.13 13.53 5.65
C SER A 240 13.23 14.64 5.14
N VAL A 241 12.70 15.44 6.07
CA VAL A 241 11.91 16.64 5.78
C VAL A 241 12.79 17.86 5.93
N VAL A 242 12.75 18.73 4.93
CA VAL A 242 13.55 19.95 4.86
C VAL A 242 12.66 21.15 4.59
N MET A 243 12.93 22.23 5.32
CA MET A 243 12.21 23.50 5.23
C MET A 243 13.14 24.59 4.68
N LEU A 244 12.53 25.59 4.07
CA LEU A 244 13.23 26.82 3.71
C LEU A 244 13.75 27.52 4.97
N GLU A 245 14.98 28.03 4.94
CA GLU A 245 15.61 28.72 6.09
C GLU A 245 14.79 29.95 6.56
N ALA A 246 14.08 30.60 5.64
CA ALA A 246 13.20 31.72 5.97
C ALA A 246 12.00 31.32 6.87
N LEU A 247 11.66 30.04 6.94
CA LEU A 247 10.56 29.51 7.77
C LEU A 247 11.02 29.11 9.19
N GLY A 248 12.31 29.22 9.49
CA GLY A 248 12.96 28.88 10.77
C GLY A 248 14.38 28.36 10.55
N PRO A 249 15.24 28.23 11.60
CA PRO A 249 16.52 27.53 11.43
C PRO A 249 16.26 26.18 10.78
N THR A 250 17.19 25.68 9.94
CA THR A 250 17.01 24.47 9.11
C THR A 250 16.56 23.28 9.96
N TYR A 251 15.25 23.17 10.19
CA TYR A 251 14.66 22.09 10.95
C TYR A 251 14.59 20.90 10.01
N GLN A 252 15.34 19.86 10.37
CA GLN A 252 15.30 18.59 9.68
C GLN A 252 14.55 17.59 10.56
N ILE A 253 13.57 16.89 9.98
CA ILE A 253 13.01 15.69 10.58
C ILE A 253 13.46 14.51 9.75
N SER A 254 14.20 13.60 10.36
CA SER A 254 14.51 12.31 9.73
C SER A 254 13.35 11.33 9.93
N GLU A 255 13.16 10.46 8.95
CA GLU A 255 12.21 9.34 8.98
C GLU A 255 10.78 9.79 9.34
N PRO A 256 10.19 10.73 8.59
CA PRO A 256 8.82 11.16 8.84
C PRO A 256 7.87 9.98 8.72
N LYS A 257 7.14 9.74 9.81
CA LYS A 257 6.19 8.63 9.91
C LYS A 257 4.77 9.08 9.68
N SER A 258 4.39 10.25 10.18
CA SER A 258 3.02 10.73 10.08
C SER A 258 2.90 12.24 9.95
N ILE A 259 1.79 12.68 9.35
CA ILE A 259 1.34 14.07 9.28
C ILE A 259 -0.05 14.13 9.90
N ARG A 260 -0.21 14.92 10.96
CA ARG A 260 -1.52 15.14 11.60
C ARG A 260 -2.09 16.50 11.21
N MET A 261 -3.35 16.50 10.80
CA MET A 261 -4.15 17.68 10.49
C MET A 261 -4.91 18.12 11.74
N GLU A 262 -4.50 19.24 12.32
CA GLU A 262 -5.08 19.83 13.53
C GLU A 262 -5.99 21.00 13.14
N ALA A 263 -7.24 21.00 13.59
CA ALA A 263 -8.17 22.09 13.33
C ALA A 263 -7.64 23.40 13.94
N LYS A 264 -7.77 24.52 13.20
CA LYS A 264 -7.41 25.87 13.67
C LYS A 264 -8.29 26.38 14.79
#